data_AF-A0A9E3RQ94-F1
#
_entry.id   AF-A0A9E3RQ94-F1
#
_cell.length_a   1.000
_cell.length_b   1.000
_cell.length_c   1.000
_cell.angle_alpha   90.00
_cell.angle_beta   90.00
_cell.angle_gamma   90.00
#
_symmetry.space_group_name_H-M   'P 1'
#
loop_
_entity.id
_entity.type
_entity.pdbx_description
1 polymer ?
#
loop_
_entity_poly.entity_id
_entity_poly.type
_entity_poly.pdbx_seq_one_letter_code
_entity_poly.pdbx_strand_id
1 'polypeptide(L)'
;LRCRSAGSTNMVSKDIPVGLPAYCEFHHSLSMACLVDSCLLDDGWYAGNRRDESSGAGHTSTENVFWNTRGNGKIRSYQYGVGYVIGTSGVSVSTSLLNVPAEGTAPEDYVEGIGSGLTLEPRSLYEDQRSRRLNP
;
A
#
# COMPACT_ATOMS: atom_id res chain seq x y z
N LEU A 1 7.66 13.52 3.24
CA LEU A 1 7.55 12.04 3.37
C LEU A 1 6.16 11.56 3.74
N ARG A 2 5.29 12.39 4.35
CA ARG A 2 3.87 12.05 4.49
C ARG A 2 3.12 12.44 3.22
N CYS A 3 2.19 11.58 2.83
CA CYS A 3 1.36 11.76 1.66
C CYS A 3 -0.12 11.70 2.03
N ARG A 4 -0.97 12.30 1.19
CA ARG A 4 -2.43 12.16 1.27
C ARG A 4 -2.95 11.66 -0.06
N SER A 5 -3.75 10.60 -0.02
CA SER A 5 -4.51 10.07 -1.15
C SER A 5 -5.99 10.34 -0.88
N ALA A 6 -6.62 11.22 -1.68
CA ALA A 6 -8.03 11.59 -1.53
C ALA A 6 -8.60 12.15 -2.85
N GLY A 7 -9.82 11.73 -3.21
CA GLY A 7 -10.58 12.25 -4.35
C GLY A 7 -10.11 11.77 -5.72
N SER A 8 -9.25 10.75 -5.76
CA SER A 8 -8.74 10.17 -7.00
C SER A 8 -9.78 9.25 -7.65
N THR A 9 -9.94 9.36 -8.96
CA THR A 9 -10.92 8.55 -9.71
C THR A 9 -10.33 7.99 -11.00
N ASN A 10 -10.59 6.71 -11.28
CA ASN A 10 -10.40 6.12 -12.61
C ASN A 10 -11.75 5.96 -13.31
N MET A 11 -11.80 6.30 -14.60
CA MET A 11 -13.01 6.17 -15.40
C MET A 11 -13.12 4.74 -15.94
N VAL A 12 -14.31 4.16 -15.86
CA VAL A 12 -14.56 2.79 -16.36
C VAL A 12 -14.35 2.71 -17.88
N SER A 13 -14.80 3.73 -18.62
CA SER A 13 -14.53 3.88 -20.04
C SER A 13 -14.69 5.34 -20.47
N LYS A 14 -14.30 5.67 -21.71
CA LYS A 14 -14.53 7.01 -22.27
C LYS A 14 -16.02 7.35 -22.42
N ASP A 15 -16.86 6.32 -22.57
CA ASP A 15 -18.29 6.46 -22.90
C ASP A 15 -19.20 6.35 -21.67
N ILE A 16 -18.65 5.91 -20.53
CA ILE A 16 -19.40 5.73 -19.28
C ILE A 16 -18.77 6.64 -18.21
N PRO A 17 -19.42 7.77 -17.85
CA PRO A 17 -18.88 8.76 -16.92
C PRO A 17 -19.05 8.32 -15.45
N VAL A 18 -18.72 7.07 -15.15
CA VAL A 18 -18.70 6.53 -13.78
C VAL A 18 -17.24 6.44 -13.36
N GLY A 19 -16.87 7.27 -12.39
CA GLY A 19 -15.57 7.23 -11.74
C GLY A 19 -15.58 6.24 -10.58
N LEU A 20 -14.61 5.34 -10.54
CA LEU A 20 -14.32 4.49 -9.39
C LEU A 20 -13.13 5.09 -8.61
N PRO A 21 -13.02 4.87 -7.29
CA PRO A 21 -11.85 5.31 -6.54
C PRO A 21 -10.57 4.72 -7.13
N ALA A 22 -9.62 5.60 -7.48
CA ALA A 22 -8.30 5.20 -7.93
C ALA A 22 -7.31 5.24 -6.78
N TYR A 23 -6.45 4.23 -6.68
CA TYR A 23 -5.48 4.10 -5.60
C TYR A 23 -4.10 4.63 -6.01
N CYS A 24 -3.31 5.07 -5.03
CA CYS A 24 -1.86 5.18 -5.22
C CYS A 24 -1.30 3.79 -5.51
N GLU A 25 -0.29 3.69 -6.38
CA GLU A 25 0.32 2.41 -6.76
C GLU A 25 1.69 2.60 -7.42
N PHE A 26 2.40 1.50 -7.66
CA PHE A 26 3.81 1.48 -8.09
C PHE A 26 3.99 1.43 -9.63
N HIS A 27 3.06 2.03 -10.38
CA HIS A 27 2.84 1.88 -11.83
C HIS A 27 3.99 1.35 -12.70
N HIS A 28 3.69 0.31 -13.49
CA HIS A 28 4.48 -0.19 -14.63
C HIS A 28 5.90 -0.73 -14.33
N SER A 29 6.48 -0.43 -13.17
CA SER A 29 7.81 -0.89 -12.76
C SER A 29 7.75 -1.65 -11.45
N LEU A 30 8.71 -2.56 -11.23
CA LEU A 30 8.85 -3.22 -9.93
C LEU A 30 9.41 -2.23 -8.91
N SER A 31 8.60 -1.87 -7.91
CA SER A 31 9.04 -1.14 -6.73
C SER A 31 9.53 -2.08 -5.65
N MET A 32 10.77 -1.88 -5.22
CA MET A 32 11.45 -2.71 -4.21
C MET A 32 11.71 -1.89 -2.94
N ALA A 33 11.31 -2.42 -1.79
CA ALA A 33 11.69 -1.90 -0.47
C ALA A 33 11.36 -0.42 -0.21
N CYS A 34 10.25 0.09 -0.77
CA CYS A 34 9.77 1.44 -0.48
C CYS A 34 9.03 1.52 0.86
N LEU A 35 9.15 2.68 1.51
CA LEU A 35 8.46 2.99 2.76
C LEU A 35 7.30 3.96 2.52
N VAL A 36 6.07 3.51 2.82
CA VAL A 36 4.85 4.33 2.89
C VAL A 36 4.53 4.58 4.35
N ASP A 37 5.09 5.66 4.90
CA ASP A 37 5.06 5.96 6.33
C ASP A 37 4.10 7.11 6.68
N SER A 38 3.19 6.84 7.61
CA SER A 38 2.31 7.85 8.21
C SER A 38 1.44 8.61 7.20
N CYS A 39 1.13 7.99 6.06
CA CYS A 39 0.25 8.57 5.03
C CYS A 39 -1.22 8.52 5.44
N LEU A 40 -1.99 9.50 4.94
CA LEU A 40 -3.45 9.55 5.02
C LEU A 40 -4.05 9.00 3.71
N LEU A 41 -4.69 7.84 3.76
CA LEU A 41 -5.23 7.11 2.63
C LEU A 41 -6.77 7.09 2.71
N ASP A 42 -7.41 8.13 2.17
CA ASP A 42 -8.86 8.23 2.09
C ASP A 42 -9.41 7.46 0.86
N ASP A 43 -8.66 7.39 -0.24
CA ASP A 43 -8.98 6.52 -1.38
C ASP A 43 -8.38 5.12 -1.17
N GLY A 44 -7.05 5.01 -1.21
CA GLY A 44 -6.34 3.77 -0.96
C GLY A 44 -4.96 3.65 -1.61
N TRP A 45 -4.36 2.47 -1.44
CA TRP A 45 -3.10 2.06 -2.06
C TRP A 45 -3.20 0.64 -2.59
N TYR A 46 -2.56 0.39 -3.73
CA TYR A 46 -2.50 -0.92 -4.36
C TYR A 46 -1.06 -1.35 -4.66
N ALA A 47 -0.75 -2.57 -4.24
CA ALA A 47 0.49 -3.28 -4.50
C ALA A 47 0.09 -4.71 -4.94
N GLY A 48 0.47 -5.13 -6.14
CA GLY A 48 -0.02 -6.39 -6.68
C GLY A 48 0.48 -6.77 -8.07
N ASN A 49 0.02 -7.93 -8.54
CA ASN A 49 0.23 -8.39 -9.90
C ASN A 49 -0.79 -7.73 -10.85
N ARG A 50 -0.29 -6.91 -11.79
CA ARG A 50 -1.11 -6.23 -12.80
C ARG A 50 -1.51 -7.13 -13.96
N ARG A 51 -0.86 -8.29 -14.13
CA ARG A 51 -1.12 -9.24 -15.22
C ARG A 51 -1.10 -8.49 -16.56
N ASP A 52 -2.17 -8.57 -17.34
CA ASP A 52 -2.31 -7.91 -18.65
C ASP A 52 -2.54 -6.39 -18.55
N GLU A 53 -2.84 -5.84 -17.36
CA GLU A 53 -2.97 -4.40 -17.18
C GLU A 53 -1.61 -3.69 -17.24
N SER A 54 -1.65 -2.38 -17.54
CA SER A 54 -0.44 -1.55 -17.66
C SER A 54 0.62 -2.16 -18.58
N SER A 55 0.19 -2.62 -19.75
CA SER A 55 1.08 -3.21 -20.76
C SER A 55 1.78 -4.49 -20.30
N GLY A 56 1.12 -5.32 -19.50
CA GLY A 56 1.71 -6.59 -19.06
C GLY A 56 2.71 -6.44 -17.91
N ALA A 57 2.52 -5.44 -17.04
CA ALA A 57 3.53 -5.07 -16.03
C ALA A 57 3.84 -6.16 -14.99
N GLY A 58 2.99 -7.20 -14.88
CA GLY A 58 3.20 -8.29 -13.94
C GLY A 58 3.27 -7.81 -12.48
N HIS A 59 4.21 -8.35 -11.70
CA HIS A 59 4.43 -7.93 -10.32
C HIS A 59 5.05 -6.53 -10.24
N THR A 60 4.38 -5.62 -9.53
CA THR A 60 4.81 -4.21 -9.43
C THR A 60 5.37 -3.81 -8.07
N SER A 61 5.41 -4.74 -7.11
CA SER A 61 5.80 -4.44 -5.73
C SER A 61 6.40 -5.64 -5.03
N THR A 62 7.49 -5.44 -4.29
CA THR A 62 8.10 -6.41 -3.36
C THR A 62 8.75 -5.69 -2.18
N GLU A 63 8.68 -6.27 -0.98
CA GLU A 63 9.34 -5.82 0.25
C GLU A 63 8.99 -4.40 0.70
N ASN A 64 7.92 -3.79 0.15
CA ASN A 64 7.48 -2.47 0.55
C ASN A 64 6.75 -2.54 1.90
N VAL A 65 6.90 -1.47 2.68
CA VAL A 65 6.36 -1.35 4.04
C VAL A 65 5.32 -0.24 4.07
N PHE A 66 4.10 -0.59 4.45
CA PHE A 66 3.07 0.35 4.89
C PHE A 66 3.16 0.47 6.41
N TRP A 67 3.59 1.62 6.92
CA TRP A 67 3.81 1.86 8.34
C TRP A 67 2.91 2.98 8.87
N ASN A 68 2.18 2.73 9.95
CA ASN A 68 1.35 3.73 10.63
C ASN A 68 0.38 4.50 9.70
N THR A 69 -0.18 3.83 8.69
CA THR A 69 -1.08 4.47 7.72
C THR A 69 -2.48 4.63 8.30
N ARG A 70 -3.16 5.73 7.94
CA ARG A 70 -4.51 6.03 8.45
C ARG A 70 -5.42 6.58 7.38
N GLY A 71 -6.72 6.67 7.65
CA GLY A 71 -7.72 7.17 6.70
C GLY A 71 -8.95 6.28 6.67
N ASN A 72 -9.78 6.42 5.63
CA ASN A 72 -11.00 5.62 5.46
C ASN A 72 -10.97 4.73 4.21
N GLY A 73 -9.85 4.72 3.49
CA GLY A 73 -9.68 3.98 2.25
C GLY A 73 -9.27 2.51 2.44
N LYS A 74 -8.58 1.98 1.45
CA LYS A 74 -8.14 0.58 1.44
C LYS A 74 -6.68 0.41 1.04
N ILE A 75 -5.96 -0.44 1.77
CA ILE A 75 -4.69 -1.01 1.31
C ILE A 75 -4.97 -2.40 0.76
N ARG A 76 -4.58 -2.60 -0.49
CA ARG A 76 -4.52 -3.91 -1.16
C ARG A 76 -3.05 -4.27 -1.33
N SER A 77 -2.57 -5.21 -0.55
CA SER A 77 -1.16 -5.60 -0.54
C SER A 77 -1.04 -7.06 -0.95
N TYR A 78 -0.53 -7.29 -2.15
CA TYR A 78 -0.24 -8.60 -2.73
C TYR A 78 1.16 -8.56 -3.34
N GLN A 79 2.17 -8.31 -2.49
CA GLN A 79 3.52 -8.07 -2.99
C GLN A 79 4.20 -9.37 -3.37
N TYR A 80 5.03 -9.36 -4.42
CA TYR A 80 5.81 -10.54 -4.79
C TYR A 80 6.79 -10.88 -3.66
N GLY A 81 6.76 -12.12 -3.17
CA GLY A 81 7.54 -12.51 -2.02
C GLY A 81 6.89 -12.02 -0.73
N VAL A 82 7.48 -11.03 -0.07
CA VAL A 82 6.96 -10.51 1.20
C VAL A 82 6.71 -9.01 1.11
N GLY A 83 5.61 -8.56 1.68
CA GLY A 83 5.30 -7.17 1.99
C GLY A 83 4.88 -7.01 3.45
N TYR A 84 4.84 -5.77 3.93
CA TYR A 84 4.50 -5.48 5.33
C TYR A 84 3.42 -4.40 5.44
N VAL A 85 2.36 -4.68 6.20
CA VAL A 85 1.34 -3.71 6.59
C VAL A 85 1.26 -3.68 8.11
N ILE A 86 1.89 -2.68 8.73
CA ILE A 86 2.08 -2.62 10.18
C ILE A 86 1.51 -1.33 10.74
N GLY A 87 0.56 -1.48 11.67
CA GLY A 87 -0.09 -0.39 12.37
C GLY A 87 -0.97 0.44 11.45
N THR A 88 -2.26 0.14 11.37
CA THR A 88 -3.21 0.97 10.60
C THR A 88 -4.26 1.61 11.49
N SER A 89 -4.91 2.68 11.03
CA SER A 89 -6.05 3.29 11.71
C SER A 89 -7.12 3.74 10.72
N GLY A 90 -8.28 3.08 10.75
CA GLY A 90 -9.43 3.36 9.87
C GLY A 90 -9.32 2.82 8.44
N VAL A 91 -8.11 2.47 7.97
CA VAL A 91 -7.88 1.90 6.64
C VAL A 91 -8.17 0.41 6.65
N SER A 92 -8.95 -0.07 5.68
CA SER A 92 -9.17 -1.50 5.47
C SER A 92 -7.98 -2.16 4.79
N VAL A 93 -7.62 -3.38 5.17
CA VAL A 93 -6.45 -4.09 4.64
C VAL A 93 -6.88 -5.40 3.98
N SER A 94 -6.32 -5.70 2.81
CA SER A 94 -6.58 -6.94 2.07
C SER A 94 -5.28 -7.53 1.54
N THR A 95 -4.97 -8.74 2.01
CA THR A 95 -3.74 -9.48 1.71
C THR A 95 -3.97 -10.89 1.17
N SER A 96 -5.20 -11.42 1.31
CA SER A 96 -5.52 -12.80 0.95
C SER A 96 -5.09 -13.19 -0.47
N LEU A 97 -4.40 -14.32 -0.55
CA LEU A 97 -3.93 -14.94 -1.80
C LEU A 97 -5.06 -15.46 -2.72
N LEU A 98 -6.31 -15.46 -2.25
CA LEU A 98 -7.48 -15.84 -3.06
C LEU A 98 -7.90 -14.73 -4.05
N ASN A 99 -7.34 -13.53 -3.91
CA ASN A 99 -7.65 -12.42 -4.80
C ASN A 99 -6.88 -12.58 -6.12
N VAL A 100 -7.55 -12.24 -7.22
CA VAL A 100 -6.96 -12.27 -8.56
C VAL A 100 -5.60 -11.54 -8.67
N PRO A 101 -5.39 -10.35 -8.06
CA PRO A 101 -4.08 -9.69 -8.15
C PRO A 101 -2.98 -10.28 -7.25
N ALA A 102 -3.29 -11.33 -6.48
CA ALA A 102 -2.34 -12.08 -5.66
C ALA A 102 -1.74 -13.30 -6.39
N GLU A 103 -2.08 -13.48 -7.67
CA GLU A 103 -1.50 -14.55 -8.47
C GLU A 103 0.03 -14.45 -8.54
N GLY A 104 0.71 -15.50 -8.08
CA GLY A 104 2.16 -15.58 -8.05
C GLY A 104 2.83 -14.66 -7.02
N THR A 105 2.10 -14.16 -6.01
CA THR A 105 2.65 -13.22 -5.01
C THR A 105 3.01 -13.89 -3.68
N ALA A 106 2.84 -15.21 -3.55
CA ALA A 106 3.03 -15.89 -2.27
C ALA A 106 4.44 -15.65 -1.65
N PRO A 107 4.55 -15.60 -0.30
CA PRO A 107 3.49 -15.74 0.71
C PRO A 107 2.47 -14.59 0.79
N GLU A 108 1.45 -14.75 1.64
CA GLU A 108 0.58 -13.62 2.02
C GLU A 108 1.39 -12.57 2.79
N ASP A 109 1.18 -11.30 2.48
CA ASP A 109 1.91 -10.20 3.11
C ASP A 109 1.71 -10.18 4.63
N TYR A 110 2.76 -9.79 5.35
CA TYR A 110 2.75 -9.73 6.80
C TYR A 110 1.89 -8.57 7.29
N VAL A 111 0.99 -8.86 8.24
CA VAL A 111 0.08 -7.88 8.81
C VAL A 111 0.18 -7.88 10.33
N GLU A 112 0.36 -6.70 10.92
CA GLU A 112 0.41 -6.50 12.37
C GLU A 112 -0.28 -5.19 12.76
N GLY A 113 -0.96 -5.16 13.91
CA GLY A 113 -1.45 -3.90 14.49
C GLY A 113 -2.55 -3.20 13.68
N ILE A 114 -3.39 -3.93 12.95
CA ILE A 114 -4.57 -3.36 12.28
C ILE A 114 -5.50 -2.70 13.31
N GLY A 115 -5.84 -1.43 13.09
CA GLY A 115 -6.62 -0.63 14.03
C GLY A 115 -5.82 -0.10 15.23
N SER A 116 -4.59 -0.56 15.44
CA SER A 116 -3.71 -0.18 16.55
C SER A 116 -2.66 0.87 16.15
N GLY A 117 -2.82 1.50 14.99
CA GLY A 117 -1.90 2.50 14.48
C GLY A 117 -1.60 3.60 15.50
N LEU A 118 -2.57 4.08 16.29
CA LEU A 118 -2.36 5.14 17.29
C LEU A 118 -1.36 4.81 18.41
N THR A 119 -1.19 3.54 18.76
CA THR A 119 -0.28 3.08 19.83
C THR A 119 0.99 2.42 19.29
N LEU A 120 1.19 2.43 17.97
CA LEU A 120 2.37 1.85 17.33
C LEU A 120 3.64 2.62 17.71
N GLU A 121 4.66 1.90 18.17
CA GLU A 121 6.00 2.45 18.41
C GLU A 121 7.07 1.68 17.61
N PRO A 122 7.95 2.38 16.87
CA PRO A 122 7.98 3.83 16.69
C PRO A 122 6.80 4.34 15.85
N ARG A 123 6.35 5.57 16.13
CA ARG A 123 5.29 6.23 15.31
C ARG A 123 5.65 6.34 13.83
N SER A 124 6.93 6.43 13.48
CA SER A 124 7.42 6.55 12.11
C SER A 124 8.80 5.90 12.04
N LEU A 125 8.99 4.96 11.10
CA LEU A 125 10.29 4.35 10.85
C LEU A 125 11.30 5.37 10.35
N TYR A 126 10.86 6.30 9.50
CA TYR A 126 11.75 7.36 9.01
C TYR A 126 12.27 8.25 10.14
N GLU A 127 11.39 8.77 11.00
CA GLU A 127 11.80 9.67 12.08
C GLU A 127 12.63 8.94 13.15
N ASP A 128 12.30 7.68 13.47
CA ASP A 128 13.12 6.85 14.37
C ASP A 128 14.54 6.65 13.81
N GLN A 129 14.67 6.25 12.55
CA GLN A 129 15.98 6.10 11.90
C GLN A 129 16.75 7.41 11.83
N ARG A 130 16.07 8.51 11.50
CA ARG A 130 16.68 9.84 11.46
C ARG A 130 17.18 10.25 12.84
N SER A 131 16.41 10.03 13.90
CA SER A 131 16.80 10.34 15.27
C SER A 131 18.06 9.58 15.69
N ARG A 132 18.11 8.26 15.45
CA ARG A 132 19.27 7.41 15.76
C ARG A 132 20.54 7.83 15.01
N ARG A 133 20.41 8.33 13.79
CA ARG A 133 21.55 8.77 12.97
C ARG A 133 22.09 10.15 13.39
N LEU A 134 21.20 11.02 13.86
CA LEU A 134 21.59 12.37 14.30
C LEU A 134 22.05 12.40 15.75
N ASN A 135 21.65 11.42 16.57
CA ASN A 135 22.01 11.28 17.98
C ASN A 135 22.59 9.88 18.28
N PRO A 136 23.83 9.59 17.80
CA PRO A 136 24.46 8.28 17.97
C PRO A 136 24.86 7.96 19.41
#